data_AF-A0A7V9VU54-F1
#
_entry.id   AF-A0A7V9VU54-F1
#
_cell.length_a   1.000
_cell.length_b   1.000
_cell.length_c   1.000
_cell.angle_alpha   90.00
_cell.angle_beta   90.00
_cell.angle_gamma   90.00
#
_symmetry.space_group_name_H-M   'P 1'
#
loop_
_entity.id
_entity.type
_entity.pdbx_description
1 polymer ?
#
loop_
_entity_poly.entity_id
_entity_poly.type
_entity_poly.pdbx_seq_one_letter_code
_entity_poly.pdbx_strand_id
1 'polypeptide(L)'
;MDEKTIPAEGLPEPAGMVGELNVDDLPDGYRYGVTRYADLILREAFPERFRELREVLTEFRIDVDELTSGGGSRATQTIRFDSLLYARGWGRRNITIAKLIDDRMIHSTRGHEIDMFGVRSVGEDYPGIAVEMEWNNKDPFFDRDLINFAALHREGALAVGVIVTRGPTLQKYLGQVIKTGSRAGSKKYGTSTTHWDKIIPRINLGGGGECPLLVVGIEPTRVDGFDVIEGAYDAGEMLWLPTHFARDVIRSNCG
;
A
#
# COMPACT_ATOMS: atom_id res chain seq x y z
N MET A 1 17.27 33.06 15.28
CA MET A 1 16.68 31.98 16.08
C MET A 1 17.82 31.08 16.47
N ASP A 2 18.21 31.12 17.75
CA ASP A 2 19.31 30.31 18.28
C ASP A 2 18.91 28.84 18.32
N GLU A 3 19.79 27.99 17.82
CA GLU A 3 19.66 26.53 17.65
C GLU A 3 19.79 25.75 18.97
N LYS A 4 19.57 26.40 20.12
CA LYS A 4 19.80 25.84 21.46
C LYS A 4 18.66 26.16 22.41
N THR A 5 17.54 25.46 22.24
CA THR A 5 16.63 24.99 23.31
C THR A 5 15.46 24.25 22.68
N ILE A 6 15.70 23.02 22.23
CA ILE A 6 14.60 22.04 22.10
C ILE A 6 14.44 21.44 23.51
N PRO A 7 13.27 21.57 24.16
CA PRO A 7 13.03 20.94 25.45
C PRO A 7 13.30 19.42 25.36
N ALA A 8 13.96 18.86 26.39
CA ALA A 8 14.28 17.43 26.46
C ALA A 8 13.03 16.52 26.53
N GLU A 9 11.87 17.10 26.82
CA GLU A 9 10.56 16.49 26.62
C GLU A 9 9.91 17.18 25.42
N GLY A 10 9.98 16.53 24.25
CA GLY A 10 9.24 16.97 23.08
C GLY A 10 7.74 16.92 23.34
N LEU A 11 6.97 17.70 22.57
CA LEU A 11 5.53 17.49 22.49
C LEU A 11 5.25 16.03 22.07
N PRO A 12 4.16 15.39 22.55
CA PRO A 12 3.77 14.08 22.06
C PRO A 12 3.64 14.12 20.54
N GLU A 13 3.93 13.01 19.88
CA GLU A 13 3.80 12.92 18.43
C GLU A 13 2.37 13.33 18.03
N PRO A 14 2.21 14.30 17.12
CA PRO A 14 0.89 14.78 16.74
C PRO A 14 0.12 13.66 16.06
N ALA A 15 -1.20 13.66 16.17
CA ALA A 15 -2.05 12.64 15.54
C ALA A 15 -1.87 12.53 14.01
N GLY A 16 -1.26 13.52 13.35
CA GLY A 16 -0.91 13.45 11.93
C GLY A 16 0.33 12.61 11.61
N MET A 17 1.16 12.28 12.60
CA MET A 17 2.26 11.33 12.45
C MET A 17 1.74 9.90 12.59
N VAL A 18 2.44 8.97 11.94
CA VAL A 18 2.13 7.55 12.00
C VAL A 18 2.50 7.01 13.38
N GLY A 19 1.48 6.69 14.17
CA GLY A 19 1.59 6.02 15.46
C GLY A 19 1.18 4.54 15.40
N GLU A 20 1.09 3.94 16.58
CA GLU A 20 0.60 2.57 16.77
C GLU A 20 -0.93 2.48 16.67
N LEU A 21 -1.43 1.27 16.41
CA LEU A 21 -2.86 1.00 16.39
C LEU A 21 -3.51 1.25 17.76
N ASN A 22 -4.74 1.73 17.73
CA ASN A 22 -5.66 1.81 18.85
C ASN A 22 -6.57 0.58 18.94
N VAL A 23 -6.63 -0.22 17.87
CA VAL A 23 -7.37 -1.49 17.78
C VAL A 23 -6.42 -2.69 17.85
N ASP A 24 -6.92 -3.83 18.30
CA ASP A 24 -6.14 -5.05 18.55
C ASP A 24 -6.60 -6.26 17.70
N ASP A 25 -7.52 -6.05 16.77
CA ASP A 25 -8.20 -7.11 16.05
C ASP A 25 -7.80 -7.25 14.57
N LEU A 26 -6.88 -6.41 14.10
CA LEU A 26 -6.24 -6.57 12.78
C LEU A 26 -5.32 -7.82 12.75
N PRO A 27 -5.25 -8.56 11.63
CA PRO A 27 -4.54 -9.83 11.57
C PRO A 27 -3.01 -9.68 11.66
N ASP A 28 -2.34 -10.71 12.17
CA ASP A 28 -0.88 -10.80 12.19
C ASP A 28 -0.27 -10.92 10.78
N GLY A 29 1.05 -10.71 10.71
CA GLY A 29 1.81 -10.79 9.46
C GLY A 29 1.86 -9.48 8.68
N TYR A 30 1.51 -8.39 9.34
CA TYR A 30 1.60 -7.05 8.81
C TYR A 30 2.27 -6.12 9.83
N ARG A 31 2.96 -5.12 9.31
CA ARG A 31 3.32 -3.91 10.06
C ARG A 31 2.20 -2.90 9.86
N TYR A 32 1.62 -2.40 10.95
CA TYR A 32 0.58 -1.37 10.89
C TYR A 32 1.10 -0.02 11.36
N GLY A 33 0.48 1.04 10.83
CA GLY A 33 0.70 2.40 11.26
C GLY A 33 -0.56 3.22 11.04
N VAL A 34 -0.87 4.13 11.94
CA VAL A 34 -2.12 4.89 11.90
C VAL A 34 -1.88 6.37 12.08
N THR A 35 -2.65 7.19 11.37
CA THR A 35 -2.78 8.63 11.66
C THR A 35 -4.23 8.95 12.00
N ARG A 36 -4.43 9.95 12.87
CA ARG A 36 -5.72 10.56 13.19
C ARG A 36 -6.80 9.53 13.52
N TYR A 37 -6.42 8.50 14.27
CA TYR A 37 -7.33 7.44 14.73
C TYR A 37 -8.08 6.75 13.58
N ALA A 38 -7.46 6.64 12.40
CA ALA A 38 -8.09 6.07 11.21
C ALA A 38 -8.63 4.65 11.43
N ASP A 39 -7.95 3.85 12.25
CA ASP A 39 -8.37 2.51 12.63
C ASP A 39 -9.64 2.51 13.50
N LEU A 40 -9.78 3.45 14.43
CA LEU A 40 -11.03 3.65 15.19
C LEU A 40 -12.15 4.16 14.29
N ILE A 41 -11.88 5.09 13.36
CA ILE A 41 -12.89 5.56 12.40
C ILE A 41 -13.38 4.40 11.54
N LEU A 42 -12.47 3.57 11.04
CA LEU A 42 -12.82 2.36 10.30
C LEU A 42 -13.69 1.43 11.15
N ARG A 43 -13.24 1.08 12.35
CA ARG A 43 -13.92 0.10 13.21
C ARG A 43 -15.30 0.58 13.66
N GLU A 44 -15.42 1.83 14.09
CA GLU A 44 -16.64 2.34 14.74
C GLU A 44 -17.63 2.96 13.75
N ALA A 45 -17.15 3.71 12.75
CA ALA A 45 -18.02 4.41 11.80
C ALA A 45 -18.27 3.61 10.51
N PHE A 46 -17.37 2.68 10.15
CA PHE A 46 -17.45 1.83 8.96
C PHE A 46 -17.26 0.33 9.28
N PRO A 47 -17.97 -0.23 10.28
CA PRO A 47 -17.68 -1.56 10.83
C PRO A 47 -17.70 -2.67 9.76
N GLU A 48 -18.60 -2.60 8.79
CA GLU A 48 -18.65 -3.59 7.69
C GLU A 48 -17.42 -3.51 6.77
N ARG A 49 -16.97 -2.30 6.43
CA ARG A 49 -15.74 -2.11 5.62
C ARG A 49 -14.50 -2.52 6.40
N PHE A 50 -14.48 -2.28 7.71
CA PHE A 50 -13.41 -2.75 8.56
C PHE A 50 -13.37 -4.28 8.64
N ARG A 51 -14.52 -4.94 8.84
CA ARG A 51 -14.63 -6.41 8.82
C ARG A 51 -14.15 -6.99 7.49
N GLU A 52 -14.60 -6.44 6.37
CA GLU A 52 -14.19 -6.89 5.03
C GLU A 52 -12.68 -6.71 4.80
N LEU A 53 -12.12 -5.56 5.19
CA LEU A 53 -10.68 -5.33 5.10
C LEU A 53 -9.90 -6.34 5.93
N ARG A 54 -10.34 -6.62 7.16
CA ARG A 54 -9.75 -7.64 8.04
C ARG A 54 -9.79 -9.03 7.41
N GLU A 55 -10.91 -9.41 6.81
CA GLU A 55 -11.05 -10.69 6.11
C GLU A 55 -10.10 -10.78 4.91
N VAL A 56 -10.02 -9.72 4.10
CA VAL A 56 -9.08 -9.65 2.97
C VAL A 56 -7.65 -9.79 3.44
N LEU A 57 -7.24 -9.05 4.47
CA LEU A 57 -5.88 -9.13 5.04
C LEU A 57 -5.62 -10.51 5.67
N THR A 58 -6.65 -11.18 6.19
CA THR A 58 -6.48 -12.53 6.74
C THR A 58 -6.26 -13.56 5.63
N GLU A 59 -7.01 -13.44 4.53
CA GLU A 59 -6.99 -14.36 3.38
C GLU A 59 -5.79 -14.12 2.45
N PHE A 60 -5.32 -12.87 2.35
CA PHE A 60 -4.31 -12.49 1.39
C PHE A 60 -2.92 -13.04 1.75
N ARG A 61 -2.47 -14.00 0.95
CA ARG A 61 -1.09 -14.52 0.93
C ARG A 61 -0.43 -14.15 -0.38
N ILE A 62 0.90 -14.20 -0.52
CA ILE A 62 1.62 -14.03 -1.78
C ILE A 62 2.45 -15.27 -2.01
N ASP A 63 2.36 -15.89 -3.19
CA ASP A 63 3.25 -17.00 -3.51
C ASP A 63 4.65 -16.46 -3.86
N VAL A 64 5.72 -17.13 -3.40
CA VAL A 64 7.10 -16.76 -3.74
C VAL A 64 7.31 -16.69 -5.25
N ASP A 65 6.62 -17.50 -6.05
CA ASP A 65 6.67 -17.47 -7.51
C ASP A 65 6.13 -16.14 -8.07
N GLU A 66 5.16 -15.50 -7.42
CA GLU A 66 4.68 -14.16 -7.79
C GLU A 66 5.75 -13.08 -7.53
N LEU A 67 6.67 -13.33 -6.60
CA LEU A 67 7.81 -12.46 -6.29
C LEU A 67 8.99 -12.70 -7.24
N THR A 68 9.20 -13.95 -7.64
CA THR A 68 10.33 -14.40 -8.47
C THR A 68 9.99 -14.54 -9.96
N SER A 69 8.76 -14.23 -10.36
CA SER A 69 8.38 -14.08 -11.78
C SER A 69 8.60 -12.64 -12.29
N GLY A 70 9.12 -12.50 -13.51
CA GLY A 70 9.26 -11.21 -14.20
C GLY A 70 8.14 -10.98 -15.23
N GLY A 71 7.78 -9.72 -15.50
CA GLY A 71 6.88 -9.34 -16.61
C GLY A 71 5.43 -9.06 -16.21
N GLY A 72 4.78 -8.14 -16.94
CA GLY A 72 3.40 -7.69 -16.72
C GLY A 72 3.30 -6.18 -16.41
N SER A 73 2.20 -5.53 -16.83
CA SER A 73 1.93 -4.11 -16.53
C SER A 73 1.49 -3.89 -15.07
N ARG A 74 0.91 -4.91 -14.44
CA ARG A 74 0.48 -4.93 -13.03
C ARG A 74 0.83 -6.28 -12.41
N ALA A 75 1.24 -6.27 -11.14
CA ALA A 75 1.70 -7.47 -10.44
C ALA A 75 0.51 -8.39 -10.08
N THR A 76 0.67 -9.71 -10.23
CA THR A 76 -0.39 -10.72 -10.03
C THR A 76 -1.02 -10.62 -8.63
N GLN A 77 -0.20 -10.45 -7.61
CA GLN A 77 -0.62 -10.27 -6.22
C GLN A 77 -1.51 -9.03 -6.03
N THR A 78 -1.26 -7.94 -6.77
CA THR A 78 -2.08 -6.73 -6.70
C THR A 78 -3.46 -6.97 -7.32
N ILE A 79 -3.51 -7.66 -8.47
CA ILE A 79 -4.78 -8.04 -9.11
C ILE A 79 -5.59 -8.96 -8.20
N ARG A 80 -4.93 -9.89 -7.51
CA ARG A 80 -5.60 -10.80 -6.58
C ARG A 80 -6.11 -10.08 -5.34
N PHE A 81 -5.32 -9.18 -4.75
CA PHE A 81 -5.77 -8.34 -3.63
C PHE A 81 -7.03 -7.55 -3.99
N ASP A 82 -7.00 -6.87 -5.14
CA ASP A 82 -8.15 -6.16 -5.71
C ASP A 82 -9.37 -7.07 -5.86
N SER A 83 -9.18 -8.28 -6.38
CA SER A 83 -10.26 -9.24 -6.58
C SER A 83 -10.93 -9.65 -5.27
N LEU A 84 -10.16 -9.79 -4.18
CA LEU A 84 -10.69 -10.09 -2.85
C LEU A 84 -11.57 -8.95 -2.30
N LEU A 85 -11.19 -7.70 -2.57
CA LEU A 85 -11.99 -6.52 -2.21
C LEU A 85 -13.23 -6.41 -3.09
N TYR A 86 -13.10 -6.61 -4.42
CA TYR A 86 -14.24 -6.63 -5.34
C TYR A 86 -15.31 -7.64 -4.94
N ALA A 87 -14.90 -8.85 -4.51
CA ALA A 87 -15.82 -9.88 -4.03
C ALA A 87 -16.62 -9.45 -2.80
N ARG A 88 -16.16 -8.43 -2.07
CA ARG A 88 -16.79 -7.82 -0.89
C ARG A 88 -17.48 -6.48 -1.20
N GLY A 89 -17.73 -6.21 -2.49
CA GLY A 89 -18.50 -5.03 -2.92
C GLY A 89 -17.71 -3.72 -2.93
N TRP A 90 -16.38 -3.78 -2.86
CA TRP A 90 -15.52 -2.64 -3.16
C TRP A 90 -15.41 -2.46 -4.67
N GLY A 91 -15.02 -1.28 -5.12
CA GLY A 91 -14.65 -1.12 -6.51
C GLY A 91 -14.08 0.24 -6.85
N ARG A 92 -13.62 0.38 -8.08
CA ARG A 92 -13.05 1.63 -8.58
C ARG A 92 -14.05 2.78 -8.49
N ARG A 93 -13.55 3.95 -8.10
CA ARG A 93 -14.36 5.16 -8.04
C ARG A 93 -13.59 6.33 -8.64
N ASN A 94 -14.24 6.99 -9.60
CA ASN A 94 -13.81 8.29 -10.09
C ASN A 94 -14.64 9.37 -9.42
N ILE A 95 -13.98 10.32 -8.77
CA ILE A 95 -14.62 11.44 -8.09
C ILE A 95 -14.24 12.72 -8.82
N THR A 96 -15.25 13.50 -9.21
CA THR A 96 -15.08 14.81 -9.82
C THR A 96 -15.51 15.87 -8.82
N ILE A 97 -14.62 16.81 -8.55
CA ILE A 97 -14.93 17.96 -7.70
C ILE A 97 -15.12 19.16 -8.62
N ALA A 98 -16.28 19.81 -8.51
CA ALA A 98 -16.62 20.98 -9.29
C ALA A 98 -16.94 22.17 -8.37
N LYS A 99 -16.49 23.35 -8.77
CA LYS A 99 -16.79 24.62 -8.11
C LYS A 99 -17.89 25.34 -8.90
N LEU A 100 -18.96 25.69 -8.19
CA LEU A 100 -20.09 26.44 -8.73
C LEU A 100 -20.16 27.83 -8.07
N ILE A 101 -20.62 28.83 -8.83
CA ILE A 101 -21.07 30.14 -8.33
C ILE A 101 -22.42 30.41 -8.97
N ASP A 102 -23.47 30.63 -8.16
CA ASP A 102 -24.86 30.81 -8.62
C ASP A 102 -25.28 29.74 -9.64
N ASP A 103 -25.06 28.46 -9.28
CA ASP A 103 -25.34 27.27 -10.10
C ASP A 103 -24.57 27.17 -11.42
N ARG A 104 -23.61 28.05 -11.66
CA ARG A 104 -22.73 28.00 -12.83
C ARG A 104 -21.42 27.32 -12.47
N MET A 105 -21.14 26.21 -13.12
CA MET A 105 -19.85 25.56 -13.01
C MET A 105 -18.76 26.45 -13.58
N ILE A 106 -17.84 26.91 -12.72
CA ILE A 106 -16.71 27.76 -13.12
C ILE A 106 -15.39 26.98 -13.20
N HIS A 107 -15.32 25.84 -12.53
CA HIS A 107 -14.16 24.97 -12.56
C HIS A 107 -14.59 23.53 -12.21
N SER A 108 -13.94 22.56 -12.82
CA SER A 108 -14.10 21.15 -12.49
C SER A 108 -12.77 20.45 -12.69
N THR A 109 -12.38 19.65 -11.72
CA THR A 109 -11.19 18.78 -11.82
C THR A 109 -11.62 17.35 -11.48
N ARG A 110 -11.24 16.41 -12.36
CA ARG A 110 -11.35 14.99 -12.06
C ARG A 110 -10.13 14.59 -11.23
N GLY A 111 -10.37 14.02 -10.04
CA GLY A 111 -9.32 13.50 -9.19
C GLY A 111 -8.64 12.26 -9.79
N HIS A 112 -7.66 11.72 -9.07
CA HIS A 112 -7.12 10.40 -9.39
C HIS A 112 -8.20 9.32 -9.15
N GLU A 113 -8.28 8.33 -10.04
CA GLU A 113 -9.16 7.17 -9.83
C GLU A 113 -8.70 6.45 -8.56
N ILE A 114 -9.66 6.12 -7.69
CA ILE A 114 -9.39 5.30 -6.51
C ILE A 114 -9.52 3.84 -6.94
N ASP A 115 -8.50 3.02 -6.69
CA ASP A 115 -8.49 1.60 -7.08
C ASP A 115 -9.63 0.84 -6.39
N MET A 116 -9.78 1.03 -5.08
CA MET A 116 -10.84 0.39 -4.27
C MET A 116 -11.52 1.39 -3.36
N PHE A 117 -12.82 1.59 -3.57
CA PHE A 117 -13.64 2.46 -2.76
C PHE A 117 -14.83 1.68 -2.17
N GLY A 118 -15.01 1.78 -0.86
CA GLY A 118 -16.09 1.16 -0.11
C GLY A 118 -16.95 2.22 0.58
N VAL A 119 -18.20 2.37 0.15
CA VAL A 119 -19.19 3.24 0.82
C VAL A 119 -19.70 2.59 2.10
N ARG A 120 -20.13 3.39 3.07
CA ARG A 120 -20.56 2.90 4.39
C ARG A 120 -21.72 1.91 4.32
N SER A 121 -22.74 2.19 3.52
CA SER A 121 -23.95 1.38 3.39
C SER A 121 -24.48 1.41 1.96
N VAL A 122 -25.25 0.40 1.57
CA VAL A 122 -25.92 0.37 0.27
C VAL A 122 -26.84 1.57 0.12
N GLY A 123 -26.70 2.32 -0.97
CA GLY A 123 -27.49 3.51 -1.26
C GLY A 123 -26.87 4.82 -0.75
N GLU A 124 -25.76 4.77 0.01
CA GLU A 124 -24.95 5.95 0.31
C GLU A 124 -23.84 6.12 -0.74
N ASP A 125 -23.53 7.36 -1.10
CA ASP A 125 -22.46 7.67 -2.05
C ASP A 125 -21.14 8.06 -1.36
N TYR A 126 -21.21 8.74 -0.20
CA TYR A 126 -20.09 9.33 0.54
C TYR A 126 -20.46 9.57 2.02
N PRO A 127 -19.46 9.73 2.92
CA PRO A 127 -18.05 9.42 2.71
C PRO A 127 -17.83 7.91 2.57
N GLY A 128 -16.73 7.52 1.93
CA GLY A 128 -16.30 6.13 1.85
C GLY A 128 -14.89 5.91 2.39
N ILE A 129 -14.42 4.68 2.25
CA ILE A 129 -13.05 4.26 2.54
C ILE A 129 -12.34 4.01 1.21
N ALA A 130 -11.13 4.52 1.05
CA ALA A 130 -10.29 4.23 -0.11
C ALA A 130 -9.18 3.27 0.29
N VAL A 131 -8.88 2.29 -0.56
CA VAL A 131 -7.75 1.38 -0.40
C VAL A 131 -6.91 1.43 -1.67
N GLU A 132 -5.61 1.71 -1.51
CA GLU A 132 -4.63 1.71 -2.60
C GLU A 132 -3.51 0.72 -2.27
N MET A 133 -3.23 -0.22 -3.19
CA MET A 133 -2.12 -1.16 -3.05
C MET A 133 -0.91 -0.70 -3.85
N GLU A 134 0.06 -0.17 -3.13
CA GLU A 134 1.31 0.37 -3.64
C GLU A 134 2.43 -0.67 -3.59
N TRP A 135 2.52 -1.49 -4.65
CA TRP A 135 3.44 -2.63 -4.66
C TRP A 135 4.83 -2.33 -5.21
N ASN A 136 4.96 -1.80 -6.43
CA ASN A 136 6.27 -1.55 -7.06
C ASN A 136 6.31 -0.30 -7.95
N ASN A 137 5.38 0.62 -7.71
CA ASN A 137 5.28 1.90 -8.39
C ASN A 137 6.51 2.77 -8.06
N LYS A 138 6.95 3.61 -9.01
CA LYS A 138 8.06 4.57 -8.81
C LYS A 138 7.65 5.72 -7.88
N ASP A 139 8.63 6.43 -7.36
CA ASP A 139 8.45 7.47 -6.33
C ASP A 139 7.37 8.57 -6.55
N PRO A 140 6.91 9.01 -7.74
CA PRO A 140 5.87 10.05 -7.81
C PRO A 140 4.44 9.57 -7.46
N PHE A 141 4.23 8.26 -7.27
CA PHE A 141 2.87 7.72 -7.17
C PHE A 141 2.22 7.88 -5.78
N PHE A 142 2.90 7.56 -4.67
CA PHE A 142 2.30 7.76 -3.34
C PHE A 142 2.04 9.24 -3.01
N ASP A 143 2.84 10.18 -3.52
CA ASP A 143 2.61 11.61 -3.26
C ASP A 143 1.29 12.04 -3.90
N ARG A 144 1.01 11.53 -5.11
CA ARG A 144 -0.27 11.75 -5.80
C ARG A 144 -1.43 11.13 -5.03
N ASP A 145 -1.29 9.90 -4.55
CA ASP A 145 -2.38 9.19 -3.87
C ASP A 145 -2.66 9.82 -2.49
N LEU A 146 -1.62 10.21 -1.75
CA LEU A 146 -1.74 10.97 -0.50
C LEU A 146 -2.39 12.35 -0.72
N ILE A 147 -2.01 13.08 -1.77
CA ILE A 147 -2.63 14.36 -2.14
C ILE A 147 -4.10 14.15 -2.52
N ASN A 148 -4.41 13.09 -3.27
CA ASN A 148 -5.78 12.75 -3.66
C ASN A 148 -6.64 12.45 -2.42
N PHE A 149 -6.13 11.62 -1.50
CA PHE A 149 -6.80 11.32 -0.23
C PHE A 149 -7.03 12.57 0.61
N ALA A 150 -6.03 13.45 0.72
CA ALA A 150 -6.16 14.71 1.43
C ALA A 150 -7.26 15.61 0.83
N ALA A 151 -7.30 15.73 -0.50
CA ALA A 151 -8.31 16.52 -1.20
C ALA A 151 -9.71 15.94 -1.00
N LEU A 152 -9.88 14.63 -1.19
CA LEU A 152 -11.18 13.96 -1.05
C LEU A 152 -11.70 13.98 0.38
N HIS A 153 -10.82 13.87 1.37
CA HIS A 153 -11.21 13.99 2.77
C HIS A 153 -11.70 15.40 3.10
N ARG A 154 -10.99 16.42 2.60
CA ARG A 154 -11.39 17.83 2.78
C ARG A 154 -12.78 18.12 2.21
N GLU A 155 -13.12 17.53 1.07
CA GLU A 155 -14.45 17.67 0.45
C GLU A 155 -15.52 16.75 1.06
N GLY A 156 -15.19 15.95 2.09
CA GLY A 156 -16.12 15.03 2.75
C GLY A 156 -16.45 13.76 1.95
N ALA A 157 -15.75 13.51 0.85
CA ALA A 157 -15.93 12.32 0.02
C ALA A 157 -15.22 11.08 0.61
N LEU A 158 -14.15 11.27 1.37
CA LEU A 158 -13.34 10.20 1.94
C LEU A 158 -13.29 10.33 3.47
N ALA A 159 -13.58 9.24 4.20
CA ALA A 159 -13.41 9.20 5.65
C ALA A 159 -11.99 8.77 6.05
N VAL A 160 -11.48 7.69 5.43
CA VAL A 160 -10.16 7.12 5.70
C VAL A 160 -9.52 6.65 4.40
N GLY A 161 -8.24 6.96 4.24
CA GLY A 161 -7.38 6.34 3.23
C GLY A 161 -6.60 5.15 3.81
N VAL A 162 -6.59 4.03 3.11
CA VAL A 162 -5.80 2.84 3.47
C VAL A 162 -4.75 2.64 2.38
N ILE A 163 -3.49 2.50 2.80
CA ILE A 163 -2.39 2.24 1.86
C ILE A 163 -1.71 0.94 2.22
N VAL A 164 -1.72 -0.01 1.29
CA VAL A 164 -1.07 -1.31 1.43
C VAL A 164 0.25 -1.29 0.68
N THR A 165 1.35 -1.65 1.34
CA THR A 165 2.71 -1.62 0.80
C THR A 165 3.49 -2.88 1.19
N ARG A 166 4.72 -3.00 0.70
CA ARG A 166 5.71 -3.93 1.28
C ARG A 166 6.15 -3.42 2.65
N GLY A 167 6.07 -4.28 3.66
CA GLY A 167 6.57 -4.03 5.01
C GLY A 167 8.11 -3.90 5.04
N PRO A 168 8.66 -3.34 6.12
CA PRO A 168 10.10 -3.07 6.23
C PRO A 168 10.93 -4.37 6.20
N THR A 169 10.45 -5.43 6.85
CA THR A 169 11.17 -6.71 6.89
C THR A 169 11.12 -7.35 5.52
N LEU A 170 9.93 -7.50 4.93
CA LEU A 170 9.79 -8.05 3.57
C LEU A 170 10.67 -7.27 2.57
N GLN A 171 10.64 -5.95 2.61
CA GLN A 171 11.42 -5.11 1.72
C GLN A 171 12.93 -5.32 1.87
N LYS A 172 13.43 -5.49 3.10
CA LYS A 172 14.85 -5.77 3.38
C LYS A 172 15.32 -7.03 2.65
N TYR A 173 14.56 -8.12 2.74
CA TYR A 173 14.91 -9.38 2.07
C TYR A 173 14.82 -9.25 0.54
N LEU A 174 13.67 -8.81 0.02
CA LEU A 174 13.44 -8.72 -1.43
C LEU A 174 14.43 -7.78 -2.13
N GLY A 175 14.72 -6.62 -1.54
CA GLY A 175 15.60 -5.61 -2.12
C GLY A 175 17.08 -6.03 -2.16
N GLN A 176 17.47 -7.04 -1.38
CA GLN A 176 18.81 -7.59 -1.40
C GLN A 176 18.91 -8.76 -2.38
N VAL A 177 17.98 -9.71 -2.30
CA VAL A 177 18.06 -11.01 -2.98
C VAL A 177 17.57 -10.97 -4.43
N ILE A 178 16.50 -10.25 -4.75
CA ILE A 178 15.83 -10.37 -6.06
C ILE A 178 16.35 -9.35 -7.08
N LYS A 179 16.89 -9.84 -8.20
CA LYS A 179 17.43 -9.02 -9.31
C LYS A 179 16.66 -9.23 -10.61
N THR A 180 16.49 -8.15 -11.37
CA THR A 180 15.96 -8.18 -12.74
C THR A 180 17.11 -8.10 -13.75
N GLY A 181 17.09 -8.93 -14.80
CA GLY A 181 18.00 -8.80 -15.95
C GLY A 181 19.43 -9.32 -15.75
N SER A 182 20.26 -9.21 -16.80
CA SER A 182 21.63 -9.76 -16.87
C SER A 182 22.74 -8.81 -16.40
N ARG A 183 22.40 -7.57 -16.01
CA ARG A 183 23.36 -6.60 -15.47
C ARG A 183 23.36 -6.65 -13.95
N ALA A 184 24.55 -6.80 -13.35
CA ALA A 184 24.78 -6.66 -11.93
C ALA A 184 24.36 -5.24 -11.46
N GLY A 185 23.13 -5.08 -10.98
CA GLY A 185 22.65 -3.81 -10.42
C GLY A 185 21.15 -3.54 -10.52
N SER A 186 20.43 -4.14 -11.47
CA SER A 186 18.98 -3.92 -11.59
C SER A 186 18.21 -4.72 -10.53
N LYS A 187 17.71 -4.01 -9.51
CA LYS A 187 16.90 -4.58 -8.42
C LYS A 187 15.42 -4.44 -8.79
N LYS A 188 14.64 -5.54 -8.75
CA LYS A 188 13.17 -5.50 -8.95
C LYS A 188 12.51 -4.64 -7.89
N TYR A 189 12.93 -4.86 -6.65
CA TYR A 189 12.42 -4.25 -5.43
C TYR A 189 13.42 -3.24 -4.88
N GLY A 190 13.95 -2.40 -5.76
CA GLY A 190 14.95 -1.40 -5.40
C GLY A 190 14.40 -0.27 -4.53
N THR A 191 15.30 0.57 -4.04
CA THR A 191 14.98 1.74 -3.21
C THR A 191 14.18 2.83 -3.92
N SER A 192 13.99 2.73 -5.24
CA SER A 192 13.21 3.68 -6.06
C SER A 192 11.75 3.24 -6.28
N THR A 193 11.25 2.33 -5.45
CA THR A 193 9.90 1.76 -5.55
C THR A 193 9.19 1.87 -4.21
N THR A 194 7.86 2.00 -4.19
CA THR A 194 7.08 2.22 -2.96
C THR A 194 7.19 1.08 -1.95
N HIS A 195 7.54 1.40 -0.70
CA HIS A 195 7.57 0.47 0.46
C HIS A 195 7.43 1.28 1.75
N TRP A 196 7.26 0.58 2.88
CA TRP A 196 7.09 1.15 4.22
C TRP A 196 8.06 2.32 4.51
N ASP A 197 9.38 2.10 4.42
CA ASP A 197 10.39 3.12 4.78
C ASP A 197 10.38 4.37 3.88
N LYS A 198 9.70 4.31 2.72
CA LYS A 198 9.51 5.46 1.83
C LYS A 198 8.25 6.25 2.16
N ILE A 199 7.17 5.57 2.51
CA ILE A 199 5.88 6.23 2.71
C ILE A 199 5.77 6.86 4.09
N ILE A 200 6.31 6.22 5.13
CA ILE A 200 6.21 6.72 6.52
C ILE A 200 6.79 8.13 6.68
N PRO A 201 8.01 8.46 6.20
CA PRO A 201 8.54 9.82 6.33
C PRO A 201 7.66 10.86 5.64
N ARG A 202 6.98 10.50 4.55
CA ARG A 202 6.14 11.44 3.80
C ARG A 202 4.83 11.71 4.48
N ILE A 203 4.21 10.67 5.06
CA ILE A 203 3.03 10.85 5.89
C ILE A 203 3.39 11.71 7.11
N ASN A 204 4.51 11.44 7.77
CA ASN A 204 4.96 12.19 8.94
C ASN A 204 5.33 13.65 8.61
N LEU A 205 5.76 13.93 7.38
CA LEU A 205 5.97 15.28 6.86
C LEU A 205 4.66 15.97 6.39
N GLY A 206 3.51 15.32 6.53
CA GLY A 206 2.19 15.87 6.24
C GLY A 206 1.66 15.59 4.83
N GLY A 207 2.24 14.66 4.08
CA GLY A 207 1.84 14.35 2.70
C GLY A 207 0.36 13.96 2.54
N GLY A 208 -0.22 13.30 3.55
CA GLY A 208 -1.66 12.96 3.58
C GLY A 208 -2.58 14.11 4.00
N GLY A 209 -2.04 15.31 4.25
CA GLY A 209 -2.80 16.45 4.76
C GLY A 209 -3.53 16.12 6.05
N GLU A 210 -4.84 16.38 6.06
CA GLU A 210 -5.73 16.14 7.20
C GLU A 210 -6.43 14.77 7.15
N CYS A 211 -6.25 14.00 6.07
CA CYS A 211 -6.90 12.70 5.93
C CYS A 211 -6.38 11.70 6.99
N PRO A 212 -7.28 11.01 7.72
CA PRO A 212 -6.91 9.84 8.52
C PRO A 212 -6.41 8.71 7.63
N LEU A 213 -5.26 8.14 7.97
CA LEU A 213 -4.62 7.09 7.19
C LEU A 213 -4.37 5.83 8.02
N LEU A 214 -4.69 4.68 7.43
CA LEU A 214 -4.20 3.38 7.88
C LEU A 214 -3.14 2.90 6.87
N VAL A 215 -1.93 2.64 7.35
CA VAL A 215 -0.83 2.10 6.54
C VAL A 215 -0.61 0.65 6.92
N VAL A 216 -0.56 -0.21 5.90
CA VAL A 216 -0.39 -1.66 6.06
C VAL A 216 0.85 -2.09 5.29
N GLY A 217 1.86 -2.59 5.98
CA GLY A 217 3.07 -3.17 5.40
C GLY A 217 3.01 -4.69 5.44
N ILE A 218 2.98 -5.35 4.29
CA ILE A 218 2.98 -6.82 4.20
C ILE A 218 4.33 -7.37 4.67
N GLU A 219 4.32 -8.29 5.64
CA GLU A 219 5.53 -8.91 6.19
C GLU A 219 5.73 -10.37 5.71
N PRO A 220 6.94 -10.95 5.89
CA PRO A 220 7.29 -12.26 5.33
C PRO A 220 6.32 -13.40 5.62
N THR A 221 5.65 -13.40 6.77
CA THR A 221 4.70 -14.46 7.14
C THR A 221 3.42 -14.47 6.30
N ARG A 222 3.23 -13.48 5.42
CA ARG A 222 2.19 -13.48 4.38
C ARG A 222 2.68 -14.01 3.04
N VAL A 223 3.93 -14.45 2.94
CA VAL A 223 4.52 -15.01 1.72
C VAL A 223 4.66 -16.52 1.88
N ASP A 224 4.00 -17.28 1.01
CA ASP A 224 4.15 -18.72 0.91
C ASP A 224 5.47 -19.07 0.22
N GLY A 225 6.26 -19.98 0.81
CA GLY A 225 7.59 -20.34 0.30
C GLY A 225 8.69 -19.30 0.57
N PHE A 226 8.51 -18.43 1.58
CA PHE A 226 9.47 -17.38 1.89
C PHE A 226 10.85 -17.88 2.31
N ASP A 227 10.95 -19.11 2.79
CA ASP A 227 12.20 -19.80 3.15
C ASP A 227 13.22 -19.84 2.00
N VAL A 228 12.75 -19.85 0.75
CA VAL A 228 13.62 -19.76 -0.43
C VAL A 228 14.33 -18.39 -0.50
N ILE A 229 13.61 -17.31 -0.18
CA ILE A 229 14.17 -15.96 -0.14
C ILE A 229 15.06 -15.77 1.08
N GLU A 230 14.63 -16.29 2.23
CA GLU A 230 15.41 -16.23 3.48
C GLU A 230 16.73 -16.99 3.36
N GLY A 231 16.71 -18.22 2.84
CA GLY A 231 17.91 -19.02 2.63
C GLY A 231 18.89 -18.35 1.65
N ALA A 232 18.39 -17.75 0.57
CA ALA A 232 19.23 -16.98 -0.34
C ALA A 232 19.81 -15.72 0.33
N TYR A 233 19.03 -15.02 1.16
CA TYR A 233 19.51 -13.87 1.92
C TYR A 233 20.65 -14.24 2.88
N ASP A 234 20.46 -15.31 3.65
CA ASP A 234 21.43 -15.77 4.66
C ASP A 234 22.71 -16.30 4.02
N ALA A 235 22.59 -16.94 2.85
CA ALA A 235 23.74 -17.38 2.05
C ALA A 235 24.44 -16.24 1.29
N GLY A 236 23.87 -15.03 1.27
CA GLY A 236 24.36 -13.92 0.44
C GLY A 236 24.20 -14.17 -1.07
N GLU A 237 23.29 -15.06 -1.44
CA GLU A 237 22.99 -15.46 -2.80
C GLU A 237 21.93 -14.54 -3.44
N MET A 238 21.88 -14.58 -4.77
CA MET A 238 20.96 -13.76 -5.57
C MET A 238 19.98 -14.66 -6.31
N LEU A 239 18.69 -14.31 -6.24
CA LEU A 239 17.65 -14.93 -7.05
C LEU A 239 17.45 -14.13 -8.33
N TRP A 240 17.80 -14.74 -9.45
CA TRP A 240 17.68 -14.15 -10.78
C TRP A 240 16.35 -14.55 -11.40
N LEU A 241 15.53 -13.55 -11.72
CA LEU A 241 14.29 -13.80 -12.45
C LEU A 241 14.63 -14.27 -13.86
N PRO A 242 13.96 -15.31 -14.39
CA PRO A 242 14.15 -15.72 -15.77
C PRO A 242 13.89 -14.52 -16.68
N THR A 243 14.89 -14.13 -17.46
CA THR A 243 14.67 -13.22 -18.60
C THR A 243 13.69 -13.91 -19.54
N HIS A 244 12.80 -13.16 -20.20
CA HIS A 244 11.85 -13.67 -21.21
C HIS A 244 12.58 -14.19 -22.47
N PHE A 245 13.48 -15.16 -22.31
CA PHE A 245 14.17 -15.97 -23.30
C PHE A 245 14.82 -17.15 -22.57
N ALA A 246 14.01 -18.14 -22.19
CA ALA A 246 14.43 -19.53 -21.96
C ALA A 246 13.19 -20.43 -21.85
N ARG A 247 12.33 -20.43 -22.87
CA ARG A 247 11.61 -21.66 -23.24
C ARG A 247 12.50 -22.34 -24.27
N ASP A 248 13.44 -23.15 -23.80
CA ASP A 248 13.89 -24.40 -24.43
C ASP A 248 15.18 -24.88 -23.76
N VAL A 249 15.36 -26.20 -23.78
CA VAL A 249 16.48 -27.00 -23.22
C VAL A 249 16.29 -27.44 -21.75
N ILE A 250 15.26 -28.25 -21.52
CA ILE A 250 15.44 -29.52 -20.81
C ILE A 250 14.78 -30.60 -21.70
N ARG A 251 15.55 -31.14 -22.65
CA ARG A 251 15.28 -32.45 -23.25
C ARG A 251 16.59 -33.23 -23.40
N SER A 252 16.48 -34.51 -23.01
CA SER A 252 17.36 -35.66 -23.27
C SER A 252 18.76 -35.67 -22.65
N ASN A 253 18.84 -36.19 -21.41
CA ASN A 253 19.78 -37.26 -21.09
C ASN A 253 18.97 -38.57 -21.03
N CYS A 254 18.91 -39.28 -22.15
CA CYS A 254 18.62 -40.72 -22.27
C CYS A 254 18.97 -41.11 -23.70
N GLY A 255 20.07 -41.84 -23.85
CA GLY A 255 20.66 -42.26 -25.12
C GLY A 255 22.15 -42.49 -24.94
#